data_AF-A0A0N0CYW9-F1
#
_entry.id   AF-A0A0N0CYW9-F1
#
_cell.length_a   1.000
_cell.length_b   1.000
_cell.length_c   1.000
_cell.angle_alpha   90.00
_cell.angle_beta   90.00
_cell.angle_gamma   90.00
#
_symmetry.space_group_name_H-M   'P 1'
#
loop_
_entity.id
_entity.type
_entity.pdbx_description
1 polymer ?
#
loop_
_entity_poly.entity_id
_entity_poly.type
_entity_poly.pdbx_seq_one_letter_code
_entity_poly.pdbx_strand_id
1 'polypeptide(L)'
;MKKLILPVLVLLSHVAFSQDLMNKMSKDACGCIEKKTAQGEKDIQQLMQACVMEAMMNNMNEFMQQYGDAMQDPKKMESFGMELGLKLTKDCPAFMKVAGSSGNFTMKGEVVGVDKTLSLEGTVESIKSKGLVIITLVSNGVKEEFMILERFEGSENVFGKEKELKGKRIAVEYKEMEIYNPDKKAFEKQKAVKSVKMK
;
A
#
# COMPACT_ATOMS: atom_id res chain seq x y z
N MET A 1 21.10 -52.52 8.77
CA MET A 1 19.74 -51.97 8.59
C MET A 1 19.25 -51.38 9.91
N LYS A 2 19.22 -50.05 10.06
CA LYS A 2 18.53 -49.40 11.18
C LYS A 2 17.82 -48.17 10.63
N LYS A 3 16.51 -48.32 10.47
CA LYS A 3 15.56 -47.27 10.13
C LYS A 3 15.53 -46.29 11.31
N LEU A 4 15.70 -45.00 11.07
CA LEU A 4 15.21 -43.97 12.00
C LEU A 4 14.39 -42.98 11.18
N ILE A 5 13.08 -43.17 11.26
CA ILE A 5 12.05 -42.34 10.64
C ILE A 5 11.69 -41.23 11.64
N LEU A 6 11.51 -40.02 11.09
CA LEU A 6 10.84 -38.82 11.64
C LEU A 6 11.52 -38.04 12.78
N PRO A 7 11.65 -36.71 12.56
CA PRO A 7 10.73 -35.80 13.21
C PRO A 7 10.11 -34.81 12.20
N VAL A 8 8.86 -35.06 11.81
CA VAL A 8 8.01 -34.18 10.97
C VAL A 8 6.75 -33.79 11.76
N LEU A 9 6.89 -33.55 13.08
CA LEU A 9 5.76 -33.28 13.97
C LEU A 9 5.95 -32.03 14.85
N VAL A 10 6.61 -30.99 14.34
CA VAL A 10 6.74 -29.69 15.05
C VAL A 10 6.26 -28.49 14.20
N LEU A 11 5.88 -28.70 12.94
CA LEU A 11 5.41 -27.62 12.04
C LEU A 11 3.89 -27.38 12.06
N LEU A 12 3.11 -28.19 12.78
CA LEU A 12 1.63 -28.10 12.78
C LEU A 12 1.06 -27.10 13.81
N SER A 13 1.84 -26.63 14.79
CA SER A 13 1.33 -25.74 15.84
C SER A 13 1.14 -24.29 15.40
N HIS A 14 1.87 -23.83 14.38
CA HIS A 14 1.79 -22.43 13.93
C HIS A 14 0.55 -22.15 13.06
N VAL A 15 0.01 -23.18 12.41
CA VAL A 15 -1.19 -23.04 11.54
C VAL A 15 -2.47 -22.87 12.36
N ALA A 16 -2.53 -23.48 13.55
CA ALA A 16 -3.72 -23.41 14.40
C ALA A 16 -3.97 -22.00 14.97
N PHE A 17 -2.91 -21.23 15.25
CA PHE A 17 -3.02 -19.90 15.87
C PHE A 17 -3.50 -18.81 14.89
N SER A 18 -3.15 -18.95 13.60
CA SER A 18 -3.61 -18.05 12.53
C SER A 18 -5.06 -18.28 12.13
N GLN A 19 -5.51 -19.53 12.15
CA GLN A 19 -6.91 -19.85 11.89
C GLN A 19 -7.86 -19.27 12.95
N ASP A 20 -7.45 -19.24 14.22
CA ASP A 20 -8.28 -18.71 15.30
C ASP A 20 -8.48 -17.20 15.19
N LEU A 21 -7.41 -16.46 14.87
CA LEU A 21 -7.47 -15.01 14.63
C LEU A 21 -8.36 -14.68 13.42
N MET A 22 -8.21 -15.39 12.30
CA MET A 22 -9.06 -15.21 11.12
C MET A 22 -10.53 -15.50 11.40
N ASN A 23 -10.84 -16.51 12.20
CA ASN A 23 -12.21 -16.80 12.65
C ASN A 23 -12.78 -15.65 13.48
N LYS A 24 -12.00 -15.11 14.42
CA LYS A 24 -12.41 -14.04 15.32
C LYS A 24 -12.65 -12.74 14.54
N MET A 25 -11.70 -12.35 13.70
CA MET A 25 -11.81 -11.16 12.87
C MET A 25 -12.95 -11.25 11.85
N SER A 26 -13.18 -12.43 11.26
CA SER A 26 -14.33 -12.65 10.37
C SER A 26 -15.66 -12.46 11.10
N LYS A 27 -15.78 -12.93 12.35
CA LYS A 27 -16.99 -12.73 13.15
C LYS A 27 -17.21 -11.26 13.50
N ASP A 28 -16.16 -10.56 13.92
CA ASP A 28 -16.23 -9.14 14.27
C ASP A 28 -16.62 -8.28 13.06
N ALA A 29 -15.96 -8.52 11.92
CA ALA A 29 -16.27 -7.82 10.68
C ALA A 29 -17.70 -8.12 10.21
N CYS A 30 -18.15 -9.38 10.29
CA CYS A 30 -19.52 -9.75 9.94
C CYS A 30 -20.55 -9.06 10.83
N GLY A 31 -20.32 -9.05 12.15
CA GLY A 31 -21.20 -8.37 13.10
C GLY A 31 -21.28 -6.86 12.87
N CYS A 32 -20.21 -6.23 12.38
CA CYS A 32 -20.22 -4.83 11.94
C CYS A 32 -21.05 -4.64 10.66
N ILE A 33 -20.88 -5.51 9.66
CA ILE A 33 -21.61 -5.46 8.39
C ILE A 33 -23.12 -5.66 8.62
N GLU A 34 -23.51 -6.57 9.50
CA GLU A 34 -24.93 -6.82 9.83
C GLU A 34 -25.63 -5.61 10.45
N LYS A 35 -24.89 -4.82 11.25
CA LYS A 35 -25.44 -3.68 11.98
C LYS A 35 -25.57 -2.41 11.13
N LYS A 36 -24.87 -2.33 9.99
CA LYS A 36 -24.76 -1.12 9.20
C LYS A 36 -25.39 -1.32 7.82
N THR A 37 -26.24 -0.39 7.41
CA THR A 37 -26.84 -0.35 6.07
C THR A 37 -26.01 0.53 5.15
N ALA A 38 -25.60 0.03 3.99
CA ALA A 38 -24.96 0.83 2.94
C ALA A 38 -25.87 0.95 1.71
N GLN A 39 -25.85 2.11 1.03
CA GLN A 39 -26.60 2.35 -0.20
C GLN A 39 -25.66 2.81 -1.32
N GLY A 40 -25.59 2.04 -2.40
CA GLY A 40 -24.69 2.34 -3.52
C GLY A 40 -23.24 1.91 -3.29
N GLU A 41 -22.46 1.84 -4.37
CA GLU A 41 -21.14 1.18 -4.38
C GLU A 41 -20.10 1.84 -3.48
N LYS A 42 -20.08 3.18 -3.43
CA LYS A 42 -19.13 3.94 -2.60
C LYS A 42 -19.36 3.70 -1.10
N ASP A 43 -20.62 3.68 -0.67
CA ASP A 43 -21.00 3.42 0.71
C ASP A 43 -20.68 1.97 1.11
N ILE A 44 -20.84 1.04 0.17
CA ILE A 44 -20.49 -0.37 0.36
C ILE A 44 -18.99 -0.54 0.56
N GLN A 45 -18.16 0.11 -0.27
CA GLN A 45 -16.71 0.07 -0.12
C GLN A 45 -16.25 0.66 1.22
N GLN A 46 -16.81 1.82 1.60
CA GLN A 46 -16.48 2.46 2.88
C GLN A 46 -16.94 1.64 4.08
N LEU A 47 -18.13 1.05 4.02
CA LEU A 47 -18.63 0.13 5.04
C LEU A 47 -17.67 -1.05 5.24
N MET A 48 -17.27 -1.69 4.14
CA MET A 48 -16.35 -2.83 4.17
C MET A 48 -15.01 -2.45 4.78
N GLN A 49 -14.41 -1.34 4.37
CA GLN A 49 -13.17 -0.83 4.94
C GLN A 49 -13.29 -0.57 6.44
N ALA A 50 -14.36 0.10 6.86
CA ALA A 50 -14.61 0.40 8.26
C ALA A 50 -14.76 -0.88 9.11
N CYS A 51 -15.51 -1.87 8.62
CA CYS A 51 -15.74 -3.10 9.37
C CYS A 51 -14.51 -4.00 9.46
N VAL A 52 -13.67 -4.05 8.40
CA VAL A 52 -12.39 -4.76 8.46
C VAL A 52 -11.44 -4.06 9.43
N MET A 53 -11.35 -2.73 9.38
CA MET A 53 -10.51 -1.96 10.30
C MET A 53 -10.97 -2.11 11.76
N GLU A 54 -12.27 -2.09 12.02
CA GLU A 54 -12.84 -2.34 13.35
C GLU A 54 -12.45 -3.73 13.88
N ALA A 55 -12.56 -4.77 13.04
CA ALA A 55 -12.12 -6.11 13.38
C ALA A 55 -10.60 -6.20 13.65
N MET A 56 -9.78 -5.48 12.89
CA MET A 56 -8.33 -5.39 13.16
C MET A 56 -8.04 -4.72 14.50
N MET A 57 -8.71 -3.60 14.80
CA MET A 57 -8.52 -2.85 16.04
C MET A 57 -8.96 -3.67 17.27
N ASN A 58 -10.09 -4.38 17.19
CA ASN A 58 -10.56 -5.25 18.27
C ASN A 58 -9.62 -6.43 18.54
N ASN A 59 -8.78 -6.78 17.57
CA ASN A 59 -7.84 -7.90 17.63
C ASN A 59 -6.37 -7.45 17.52
N MET A 60 -6.08 -6.17 17.79
CA MET A 60 -4.80 -5.54 17.45
C MET A 60 -3.58 -6.28 18.01
N ASN A 61 -3.64 -6.77 19.26
CA ASN A 61 -2.51 -7.46 19.88
C ASN A 61 -2.15 -8.76 19.15
N GLU A 62 -3.14 -9.58 18.85
CA GLU A 62 -2.97 -10.84 18.12
C GLU A 62 -2.63 -10.57 16.65
N PHE A 63 -3.25 -9.55 16.05
CA PHE A 63 -2.95 -9.09 14.70
C PHE A 63 -1.48 -8.65 14.55
N MET A 64 -0.96 -7.84 15.47
CA MET A 64 0.44 -7.40 15.42
C MET A 64 1.42 -8.56 15.63
N GLN A 65 1.07 -9.55 16.45
CA GLN A 65 1.91 -10.72 16.67
C GLN A 65 2.02 -11.61 15.43
N GLN A 66 0.94 -11.75 14.66
CA GLN A 66 0.87 -12.69 13.54
C GLN A 66 1.05 -12.05 12.16
N TYR A 67 0.61 -10.80 12.00
CA TYR A 67 0.55 -10.04 10.74
C TYR A 67 1.20 -8.65 10.86
N GLY A 68 1.95 -8.36 11.93
CA GLY A 68 2.59 -7.04 12.10
C GLY A 68 3.60 -6.70 11.00
N ASP A 69 4.21 -7.71 10.37
CA ASP A 69 5.06 -7.56 9.19
C ASP A 69 4.28 -7.21 7.92
N ALA A 70 3.00 -7.60 7.84
CA ALA A 70 2.11 -7.22 6.74
C ALA A 70 1.85 -5.71 6.67
N MET A 71 1.97 -4.99 7.79
CA MET A 71 1.83 -3.53 7.79
C MET A 71 2.92 -2.80 6.99
N GLN A 72 4.06 -3.46 6.76
CA GLN A 72 5.20 -2.90 6.02
C GLN A 72 5.39 -3.54 4.64
N ASP A 73 4.63 -4.59 4.33
CA ASP A 73 4.71 -5.35 3.07
C ASP A 73 3.33 -5.40 2.38
N PRO A 74 3.12 -4.59 1.33
CA PRO A 74 1.87 -4.56 0.59
C PRO A 74 1.37 -5.92 0.13
N LYS A 75 2.25 -6.86 -0.23
CA LYS A 75 1.86 -8.20 -0.69
C LYS A 75 1.30 -9.05 0.44
N LYS A 76 1.89 -8.94 1.63
CA LYS A 76 1.37 -9.63 2.82
C LYS A 76 0.05 -9.05 3.28
N MET A 77 -0.11 -7.73 3.19
CA MET A 77 -1.39 -7.07 3.48
C MET A 77 -2.49 -7.50 2.51
N GLU A 78 -2.16 -7.64 1.21
CA GLU A 78 -3.06 -8.18 0.20
C GLU A 78 -3.44 -9.63 0.51
N SER A 79 -2.47 -10.48 0.84
CA SER A 79 -2.71 -11.88 1.24
C SER A 79 -3.64 -11.99 2.45
N PHE A 80 -3.41 -11.16 3.47
CA PHE A 80 -4.27 -11.06 4.64
C PHE A 80 -5.71 -10.68 4.24
N GLY A 81 -5.87 -9.64 3.40
CA GLY A 81 -7.17 -9.20 2.92
C GLY A 81 -7.91 -10.27 2.11
N MET A 82 -7.20 -11.03 1.27
CA MET A 82 -7.76 -12.15 0.52
C MET A 82 -8.23 -13.28 1.44
N GLU A 83 -7.43 -13.66 2.44
CA GLU A 83 -7.78 -14.71 3.39
C GLU A 83 -9.03 -14.36 4.20
N LEU A 84 -9.07 -13.13 4.74
CA LEU A 84 -10.22 -12.63 5.48
C LEU A 84 -11.46 -12.52 4.58
N GLY A 85 -11.31 -12.03 3.34
CA GLY A 85 -12.40 -11.94 2.37
C GLY A 85 -12.98 -13.31 2.00
N LEU A 86 -12.13 -14.32 1.78
CA LEU A 86 -12.57 -15.69 1.51
C LEU A 86 -13.33 -16.28 2.70
N LYS A 87 -12.92 -15.94 3.92
CA LYS A 87 -13.59 -16.36 5.15
C LYS A 87 -14.96 -15.72 5.31
N LEU A 88 -15.06 -14.41 5.07
CA LEU A 88 -16.33 -13.67 5.06
C LEU A 88 -17.32 -14.21 4.02
N THR A 89 -16.86 -14.56 2.81
CA THR A 89 -17.70 -15.19 1.79
C THR A 89 -18.34 -16.49 2.27
N LYS A 90 -17.61 -17.29 3.07
CA LYS A 90 -18.08 -18.58 3.57
C LYS A 90 -19.01 -18.42 4.78
N ASP A 91 -18.69 -17.49 5.68
CA ASP A 91 -19.26 -17.47 7.02
C ASP A 91 -20.17 -16.25 7.29
N CYS A 92 -20.25 -15.28 6.37
CA CYS A 92 -21.02 -14.05 6.54
C CYS A 92 -22.04 -13.81 5.41
N PRO A 93 -23.31 -14.22 5.58
CA PRO A 93 -24.36 -13.99 4.59
C PRO A 93 -24.60 -12.50 4.28
N ALA A 94 -24.45 -11.63 5.29
CA ALA A 94 -24.58 -10.18 5.12
C ALA A 94 -23.51 -9.60 4.19
N PHE A 95 -22.27 -10.11 4.27
CA PHE A 95 -21.20 -9.75 3.35
C PHE A 95 -21.56 -10.11 1.90
N MET A 96 -22.09 -11.31 1.66
CA MET A 96 -22.52 -11.74 0.32
C MET A 96 -23.68 -10.90 -0.22
N LYS A 97 -24.61 -10.50 0.64
CA LYS A 97 -25.72 -9.61 0.25
C LYS A 97 -25.22 -8.24 -0.19
N VAL A 98 -24.28 -7.67 0.57
CA VAL A 98 -23.67 -6.36 0.31
C VAL A 98 -22.76 -6.39 -0.92
N ALA A 99 -21.91 -7.41 -1.04
CA ALA A 99 -21.03 -7.62 -2.20
C ALA A 99 -21.83 -7.91 -3.48
N GLY A 100 -22.90 -8.70 -3.40
CA GLY A 100 -23.77 -9.05 -4.54
C GLY A 100 -24.68 -7.92 -5.01
N SER A 101 -25.01 -6.95 -4.15
CA SER A 101 -25.74 -5.73 -4.54
C SER A 101 -24.89 -4.72 -5.33
N SER A 102 -23.57 -4.91 -5.37
CA SER A 102 -22.65 -4.08 -6.16
C SER A 102 -22.31 -4.86 -7.43
N GLY A 103 -22.95 -4.53 -8.55
CA GLY A 103 -22.88 -5.27 -9.82
C GLY A 103 -21.47 -5.47 -10.38
N ASN A 104 -20.45 -4.81 -9.82
CA ASN A 104 -19.02 -5.07 -10.05
C ASN A 104 -18.20 -4.79 -8.78
N PHE A 105 -18.39 -5.57 -7.71
CA PHE A 105 -17.50 -5.51 -6.54
C PHE A 105 -16.11 -6.09 -6.88
N THR A 106 -15.25 -5.26 -7.45
CA THR A 106 -13.81 -5.49 -7.41
C THR A 106 -13.26 -4.73 -6.21
N MET A 107 -12.60 -5.42 -5.28
CA MET A 107 -11.69 -4.80 -4.31
C MET A 107 -10.46 -4.26 -5.06
N LYS A 108 -10.64 -3.33 -6.00
CA LYS A 108 -9.59 -2.42 -6.45
C LYS A 108 -9.47 -1.34 -5.37
N GLY A 109 -9.07 -1.76 -4.17
CA GLY A 109 -8.40 -0.86 -3.26
C GLY A 109 -7.00 -0.68 -3.82
N GLU A 110 -6.62 0.54 -4.19
CA GLU A 110 -5.21 0.88 -4.06
C GLU A 110 -4.82 0.49 -2.63
N VAL A 111 -3.74 -0.26 -2.47
CA VAL A 111 -3.12 -0.44 -1.16
C VAL A 111 -2.67 0.95 -0.75
N VAL A 112 -3.56 1.68 -0.10
CA VAL A 112 -3.20 2.91 0.61
C VAL A 112 -2.38 2.37 1.75
N GLY A 113 -1.05 2.33 1.55
CA GLY A 113 -0.13 2.28 2.67
C GLY A 113 -0.65 3.28 3.67
N VAL A 114 -0.74 2.87 4.94
CA VAL A 114 -1.17 3.77 6.01
C VAL A 114 -0.11 4.85 6.12
N ASP A 115 -0.20 5.85 5.24
CA ASP A 115 0.52 7.10 5.37
C ASP A 115 -0.05 7.68 6.64
N LYS A 116 0.76 7.59 7.69
CA LYS A 116 0.42 8.10 9.00
C LYS A 116 0.21 9.60 8.83
N THR A 117 -1.04 10.04 8.69
CA THR A 117 -1.37 11.45 8.53
C THR A 117 -1.06 12.15 9.85
N LEU A 118 0.08 12.83 9.89
CA LEU A 118 0.47 13.70 11.00
C LEU A 118 -0.13 15.08 10.74
N SER A 119 -0.89 15.61 11.70
CA SER A 119 -1.41 16.98 11.65
C SER A 119 -0.77 17.85 12.72
N LEU A 120 -0.48 19.11 12.38
CA LEU A 120 0.04 20.14 13.28
C LEU A 120 -0.68 21.45 12.95
N GLU A 121 -1.27 22.09 13.97
CA GLU A 121 -1.91 23.41 13.85
C GLU A 121 -0.95 24.51 14.31
N GLY A 122 -0.93 25.65 13.63
CA GLY A 122 -0.06 26.78 13.96
C GLY A 122 -0.28 28.00 13.05
N THR A 123 0.45 29.08 13.31
CA THR A 123 0.46 30.30 12.49
C THR A 123 1.64 30.28 11.53
N VAL A 124 1.41 30.63 10.26
CA VAL A 124 2.47 30.68 9.24
C VAL A 124 3.44 31.82 9.54
N GLU A 125 4.67 31.50 9.93
CA GLU A 125 5.74 32.49 10.17
C GLU A 125 6.44 32.93 8.86
N SER A 126 6.77 31.97 7.97
CA SER A 126 7.32 32.26 6.65
C SER A 126 7.12 31.08 5.68
N ILE A 127 7.08 31.37 4.37
CA ILE A 127 7.07 30.37 3.30
C ILE A 127 8.33 30.57 2.44
N LYS A 128 9.13 29.51 2.25
CA LYS A 128 10.37 29.54 1.46
C LYS A 128 10.36 28.42 0.43
N SER A 129 10.65 28.76 -0.83
CA SER A 129 10.85 27.78 -1.89
C SER A 129 12.33 27.39 -1.94
N LYS A 130 12.65 26.10 -1.78
CA LYS A 130 14.01 25.56 -1.93
C LYS A 130 14.00 24.56 -3.10
N GLY A 131 15.02 24.63 -3.96
CA GLY A 131 15.04 23.92 -5.24
C GLY A 131 15.00 22.40 -5.13
N LEU A 132 14.50 21.76 -6.19
CA LEU A 132 14.45 20.32 -6.39
C LEU A 132 15.60 19.86 -7.28
N VAL A 133 15.96 18.58 -7.20
CA VAL A 133 16.93 17.96 -8.12
C VAL A 133 16.19 17.49 -9.37
N ILE A 134 16.70 17.89 -10.53
CA ILE A 134 16.18 17.51 -11.85
C ILE A 134 17.24 16.70 -12.59
N ILE A 135 16.87 15.52 -13.07
CA ILE A 135 17.67 14.73 -14.02
C ILE A 135 17.23 15.12 -15.43
N THR A 136 18.16 15.56 -16.27
CA THR A 136 17.90 15.81 -17.69
C THR A 136 18.54 14.70 -18.54
N LEU A 137 17.73 13.99 -19.31
CA LEU A 137 18.19 13.00 -20.28
C LEU A 137 18.03 13.52 -21.71
N VAL A 138 18.96 13.12 -22.58
CA VAL A 138 18.83 13.32 -24.03
C VAL A 138 18.54 11.96 -24.66
N SER A 139 17.34 11.81 -25.21
CA SER A 139 16.91 10.61 -25.95
C SER A 139 16.53 11.04 -27.36
N ASN A 140 17.17 10.45 -28.38
CA ASN A 140 16.92 10.77 -29.79
C ASN A 140 17.00 12.29 -30.12
N GLY A 141 17.90 13.01 -29.44
CA GLY A 141 18.07 14.46 -29.62
C GLY A 141 17.06 15.33 -28.84
N VAL A 142 16.04 14.73 -28.22
CA VAL A 142 15.05 15.41 -27.38
C VAL A 142 15.52 15.40 -25.93
N LYS A 143 15.45 16.57 -25.27
CA LYS A 143 15.69 16.69 -23.83
C LYS A 143 14.43 16.36 -23.06
N GLU A 144 14.54 15.49 -22.09
CA GLU A 144 13.48 15.18 -21.13
C GLU A 144 13.97 15.43 -19.70
N GLU A 145 13.10 16.00 -18.88
CA GLU A 145 13.40 16.35 -17.49
C GLU A 145 12.56 15.49 -16.54
N PHE A 146 13.20 15.06 -15.45
CA PHE A 146 12.62 14.20 -14.43
C PHE A 146 12.95 14.77 -13.04
N MET A 147 11.93 14.97 -12.22
CA MET A 147 12.07 15.47 -10.85
C MET A 147 12.31 14.34 -9.87
N ILE A 148 13.22 14.56 -8.93
CA ILE A 148 13.39 13.72 -7.75
C ILE A 148 12.59 14.33 -6.60
N LEU A 149 11.53 13.65 -6.17
CA LEU A 149 10.64 14.10 -5.10
C LEU A 149 10.69 13.20 -3.86
N GLU A 150 10.97 11.92 -4.08
CA GLU A 150 10.98 10.87 -3.06
C GLU A 150 12.27 10.05 -3.20
N ARG A 151 12.59 9.24 -2.19
CA ARG A 151 13.61 8.20 -2.34
C ARG A 151 13.09 7.15 -3.33
N PHE A 152 13.96 6.67 -4.21
CA PHE A 152 13.63 5.69 -5.24
C PHE A 152 14.66 4.56 -5.29
N GLU A 153 14.31 3.45 -5.94
CA GLU A 153 15.21 2.32 -6.15
C GLU A 153 16.40 2.73 -7.04
N GLY A 154 17.62 2.49 -6.57
CA GLY A 154 18.84 2.92 -7.25
C GLY A 154 19.26 4.36 -6.96
N SER A 155 18.61 5.05 -6.01
CA SER A 155 18.93 6.44 -5.65
C SER A 155 20.34 6.67 -5.11
N GLU A 156 20.96 5.65 -4.52
CA GLU A 156 22.37 5.61 -4.10
C GLU A 156 23.36 5.67 -5.28
N ASN A 157 22.89 5.43 -6.50
CA ASN A 157 23.68 5.59 -7.71
C ASN A 157 23.61 7.01 -8.28
N VAL A 158 22.73 7.85 -7.73
CA VAL A 158 22.46 9.22 -8.22
C VAL A 158 22.98 10.27 -7.24
N PHE A 159 22.57 10.20 -5.97
CA PHE A 159 22.89 11.25 -5.01
C PHE A 159 24.39 11.30 -4.69
N GLY A 160 25.01 12.47 -4.89
CA GLY A 160 26.44 12.68 -4.64
C GLY A 160 27.37 12.14 -5.73
N LYS A 161 26.83 11.61 -6.83
CA LYS A 161 27.57 11.05 -7.98
C LYS A 161 27.33 11.82 -9.29
N GLU A 162 26.89 13.08 -9.20
CA GLU A 162 26.42 13.86 -10.34
C GLU A 162 27.48 14.01 -11.44
N LYS A 163 28.75 14.18 -11.03
CA LYS A 163 29.89 14.28 -11.96
C LYS A 163 30.18 12.97 -12.67
N GLU A 164 30.01 11.84 -11.99
CA GLU A 164 30.29 10.50 -12.52
C GLU A 164 29.22 10.03 -13.51
N LEU A 165 27.98 10.46 -13.29
CA LEU A 165 26.85 10.14 -14.16
C LEU A 165 26.84 10.93 -15.47
N LYS A 166 27.58 12.04 -15.54
CA LYS A 166 27.59 12.88 -16.73
C LYS A 166 28.11 12.10 -17.95
N GLY A 167 27.28 12.01 -18.99
CA GLY A 167 27.58 11.31 -20.24
C GLY A 167 27.39 9.79 -20.19
N LYS A 168 26.94 9.22 -19.06
CA LYS A 168 26.58 7.79 -18.97
C LYS A 168 25.18 7.54 -19.50
N ARG A 169 24.96 6.34 -20.03
CA ARG A 169 23.62 5.87 -20.39
C ARG A 169 22.95 5.29 -19.16
N ILE A 170 21.74 5.76 -18.89
CA ILE A 170 20.89 5.25 -17.81
C ILE A 170 19.48 5.01 -18.35
N ALA A 171 18.72 4.15 -17.67
CA ALA A 171 17.29 4.01 -17.85
C ALA A 171 16.59 4.61 -16.63
N VAL A 172 15.55 5.42 -16.86
CA VAL A 172 14.73 6.04 -15.83
C VAL A 172 13.31 5.54 -16.00
N GLU A 173 12.74 4.95 -14.97
CA GLU A 173 11.30 4.70 -14.88
C GLU A 173 10.67 5.85 -14.10
N TYR A 174 9.51 6.34 -14.55
CA TYR A 174 8.89 7.54 -13.98
C TYR A 174 7.37 7.41 -13.89
N LYS A 175 6.76 8.21 -13.00
CA LYS A 175 5.30 8.47 -12.95
C LYS A 175 5.04 9.91 -13.35
N GLU A 176 3.91 10.18 -14.02
CA GLU A 176 3.42 11.55 -14.20
C GLU A 176 2.59 11.96 -12.98
N MET A 177 2.76 13.20 -12.51
CA MET A 177 1.97 13.75 -11.41
C MET A 177 1.81 15.26 -11.54
N GLU A 178 0.74 15.80 -10.96
CA GLU A 178 0.49 17.24 -10.94
C GLU A 178 1.23 17.88 -9.76
N ILE A 179 2.09 18.86 -10.06
CA ILE A 179 2.89 19.58 -9.08
C ILE A 179 2.62 21.07 -9.23
N TYR A 180 2.43 21.76 -8.11
CA TYR A 180 2.26 23.21 -8.11
C TYR A 180 3.58 23.90 -8.49
N ASN A 181 3.55 24.65 -9.58
CA ASN A 181 4.65 25.50 -10.01
C ASN A 181 4.43 26.92 -9.47
N PRO A 182 5.25 27.42 -8.52
CA PRO A 182 5.05 28.73 -7.91
C PRO A 182 5.25 29.88 -8.90
N ASP A 183 6.12 29.73 -9.90
CA ASP A 183 6.40 30.78 -10.89
C ASP A 183 5.20 30.98 -11.82
N LYS A 184 4.53 29.89 -12.19
CA LYS A 184 3.36 29.90 -13.07
C LYS A 184 2.03 29.97 -12.32
N LYS A 185 2.05 29.83 -10.99
CA LYS A 185 0.88 29.79 -10.12
C LYS A 185 -0.17 28.75 -10.56
N ALA A 186 0.28 27.63 -11.10
CA ALA A 186 -0.58 26.58 -11.66
C ALA A 186 -0.01 25.20 -11.35
N PHE A 187 -0.88 24.18 -11.34
CA PHE A 187 -0.46 22.79 -11.32
C PHE A 187 -0.07 22.36 -12.73
N GLU A 188 1.08 21.72 -12.85
CA GLU A 188 1.58 21.19 -14.12
C GLU A 188 1.92 19.72 -13.98
N LYS A 189 1.72 18.96 -15.05
CA LYS A 189 2.19 17.57 -15.13
C LYS A 189 3.71 17.56 -15.18
N GLN A 190 4.31 16.86 -14.22
CA GLN A 190 5.74 16.66 -14.10
C GLN A 190 6.04 15.17 -14.04
N LYS A 191 7.21 14.77 -14.55
CA LYS A 191 7.69 13.39 -14.49
C LYS A 191 8.50 13.20 -13.20
N ALA A 192 8.03 12.36 -12.29
CA ALA A 192 8.72 12.03 -11.04
C ALA A 192 9.43 10.67 -11.16
N VAL A 193 10.70 10.62 -10.78
CA VAL A 193 11.54 9.41 -10.86
C VAL A 193 11.02 8.31 -9.93
N LYS A 194 10.91 7.08 -10.45
CA LYS A 194 10.54 5.86 -9.71
C LYS A 194 11.68 4.87 -9.57
N SER A 195 12.56 4.78 -10.56
CA SER A 195 13.80 4.00 -10.48
C SER A 195 14.84 4.53 -11.47
N VAL A 196 16.12 4.29 -11.16
CA VAL A 196 17.23 4.55 -12.08
C VAL A 196 18.10 3.29 -12.19
N LYS A 197 18.33 2.86 -13.43
CA LYS A 197 19.17 1.69 -13.74
C LYS A 197 20.32 2.10 -14.64
N MET A 198 21.53 1.66 -14.31
CA MET A 198 22.71 1.85 -15.17
C MET A 198 22.62 0.91 -16.38
N LYS A 199 23.02 1.38 -17.57
CA LYS A 199 23.15 0.55 -18.77
C LYS A 199 24.60 0.22 -19.07
#